data_AF-A0A1G9L2Z1-F1
#
_entry.id   AF-A0A1G9L2Z1-F1
#
_cell.length_a   1.000
_cell.length_b   1.000
_cell.length_c   1.000
_cell.angle_alpha   90.00
_cell.angle_beta   90.00
_cell.angle_gamma   90.00
#
_symmetry.space_group_name_H-M   'P 1'
#
loop_
_entity.id
_entity.type
_entity.pdbx_description
1 polymer ?
#
loop_
_entity_poly.entity_id
_entity_poly.type
_entity_poly.pdbx_seq_one_letter_code
_entity_poly.pdbx_strand_id
1 'polypeptide(L)'
;MVILLSAGLFAKAQQANTVKNVKGLKANFSAPVLAAYQESAKTKIEDFYQYLQLLSDVSVSKELKNEVRLNILFLFKNKEVLMKDIASNGKNSLPLSLLISQIENTPSLKFEVGEISSQQIEPDSWQTTYTVKVLNDGKKSELNLSQRVYLTKDSKTFGGNSKEVWQTFLGEIE
;
A
#
# COMPACT_ATOMS: atom_id res chain seq x y z
N MET A 1 -76.71 -9.71 -13.60
CA MET A 1 -75.62 -10.59 -13.11
C MET A 1 -74.78 -11.02 -14.30
N VAL A 2 -73.69 -10.32 -14.58
CA VAL A 2 -72.45 -10.85 -15.19
C VAL A 2 -71.35 -9.90 -14.69
N ILE A 3 -70.44 -10.44 -13.89
CA ILE A 3 -69.23 -9.77 -13.41
C ILE A 3 -68.16 -10.04 -14.46
N LEU A 4 -67.52 -9.00 -15.00
CA LEU A 4 -66.29 -9.14 -15.77
C LEU A 4 -65.18 -8.36 -15.06
N LEU A 5 -64.37 -9.14 -14.35
CA LEU A 5 -63.06 -8.78 -13.82
C LEU A 5 -62.08 -8.64 -14.99
N SER A 6 -61.41 -7.50 -15.10
CA SER A 6 -60.13 -7.42 -15.81
C SER A 6 -59.12 -6.76 -14.88
N ALA A 7 -58.32 -7.62 -14.27
CA ALA A 7 -57.25 -7.34 -13.34
C ALA A 7 -56.15 -6.50 -13.98
N GLY A 8 -55.56 -5.63 -13.15
CA GLY A 8 -54.44 -4.76 -13.53
C GLY A 8 -53.15 -5.53 -13.81
N LEU A 9 -52.43 -5.07 -14.83
CA LEU A 9 -51.04 -5.42 -15.09
C LEU A 9 -50.15 -4.33 -14.49
N PHE A 10 -49.71 -4.54 -13.24
CA PHE A 10 -48.56 -3.81 -12.70
C PHE A 10 -47.29 -4.50 -13.20
N ALA A 11 -46.65 -3.92 -14.21
CA ALA A 11 -45.32 -4.31 -14.63
C ALA A 11 -44.31 -3.91 -13.53
N LYS A 12 -43.77 -4.89 -12.80
CA LYS A 12 -42.62 -4.70 -11.93
C LYS A 12 -41.37 -4.52 -12.81
N ALA A 13 -40.87 -3.29 -12.91
CA ALA A 13 -39.55 -3.03 -13.47
C ALA A 13 -38.48 -3.66 -12.54
N GLN A 14 -37.83 -4.72 -13.00
CA GLN A 14 -36.63 -5.26 -12.35
C GLN A 14 -35.48 -4.26 -12.57
N GLN A 15 -35.10 -3.56 -11.51
CA GLN A 15 -33.86 -2.79 -11.49
C GLN A 15 -32.69 -3.78 -11.62
N ALA A 16 -32.05 -3.78 -12.79
CA ALA A 16 -30.80 -4.49 -13.01
C ALA A 16 -29.71 -3.81 -12.17
N ASN A 17 -29.44 -4.35 -10.99
CA ASN A 17 -28.21 -4.09 -10.26
C ASN A 17 -27.05 -4.55 -11.16
N THR A 18 -26.42 -3.61 -11.84
CA THR A 18 -25.18 -3.85 -12.57
C THR A 18 -24.10 -4.07 -11.52
N VAL A 19 -23.93 -5.31 -11.10
CA VAL A 19 -22.72 -5.73 -10.41
C VAL A 19 -21.59 -5.50 -11.42
N LYS A 20 -20.87 -4.38 -11.29
CA LYS A 20 -19.63 -4.15 -12.03
C LYS A 20 -18.73 -5.33 -11.68
N ASN A 21 -18.59 -6.25 -12.63
CA ASN A 21 -17.69 -7.38 -12.51
C ASN A 21 -16.28 -6.80 -12.50
N VAL A 22 -15.73 -6.55 -11.30
CA VAL A 22 -14.41 -5.95 -11.13
C VAL A 22 -13.40 -7.00 -11.58
N LYS A 23 -13.05 -6.95 -12.86
CA LYS A 23 -11.99 -7.76 -13.45
C LYS A 23 -10.71 -7.54 -12.65
N GLY A 24 -10.09 -8.63 -12.20
CA GLY A 24 -8.85 -8.55 -11.42
C GLY A 24 -7.67 -8.01 -12.23
N LEU A 25 -6.55 -7.67 -11.58
CA LEU A 25 -5.38 -7.09 -12.26
C LEU A 25 -4.93 -7.89 -13.51
N LYS A 26 -4.89 -9.24 -13.46
CA LYS A 26 -4.57 -10.11 -14.62
C LYS A 26 -5.53 -9.97 -15.80
N ALA A 27 -6.75 -9.49 -15.56
CA ALA A 27 -7.75 -9.26 -16.58
C ALA A 27 -7.71 -7.83 -17.15
N ASN A 28 -6.99 -6.91 -16.50
CA ASN A 28 -6.81 -5.52 -16.94
C ASN A 28 -5.39 -5.23 -17.49
N PHE A 29 -4.39 -6.03 -17.12
CA PHE A 29 -2.99 -5.83 -17.53
C PHE A 29 -2.38 -7.10 -18.10
N SER A 30 -1.50 -6.93 -19.09
CA SER A 30 -0.64 -8.02 -19.56
C SER A 30 0.38 -8.37 -18.47
N ALA A 31 0.85 -9.62 -18.48
CA ALA A 31 1.82 -10.09 -17.49
C ALA A 31 3.10 -9.21 -17.40
N PRO A 32 3.70 -8.74 -18.51
CA PRO A 32 4.86 -7.86 -18.45
C PRO A 32 4.56 -6.50 -17.82
N VAL A 33 3.37 -5.94 -18.08
CA VAL A 33 2.96 -4.65 -17.51
C VAL A 33 2.73 -4.78 -16.01
N LEU A 34 2.09 -5.86 -15.57
CA LEU A 34 1.91 -6.11 -14.14
C LEU A 34 3.26 -6.34 -13.44
N ALA A 35 4.19 -7.07 -14.06
CA ALA A 35 5.53 -7.28 -13.53
C ALA A 35 6.30 -5.96 -13.35
N ALA A 36 6.15 -5.01 -14.27
CA ALA A 36 6.77 -3.69 -14.15
C ALA A 36 6.22 -2.89 -12.95
N TYR A 37 4.91 -2.95 -12.68
CA TYR A 37 4.34 -2.34 -11.48
C TYR A 37 4.77 -3.04 -10.20
N GLN A 38 4.89 -4.36 -10.22
CA GLN A 38 5.43 -5.12 -9.08
C GLN A 38 6.88 -4.72 -8.80
N GLU A 39 7.70 -4.57 -9.83
CA GLU A 39 9.09 -4.09 -9.67
C GLU A 39 9.14 -2.66 -9.12
N SER A 40 8.30 -1.76 -9.63
CA SER A 40 8.17 -0.40 -9.08
C SER A 40 7.76 -0.41 -7.61
N ALA A 41 6.92 -1.36 -7.18
CA ALA A 41 6.55 -1.50 -5.78
C ALA A 41 7.71 -2.02 -4.92
N LYS A 42 8.56 -2.91 -5.44
CA LYS A 42 9.77 -3.34 -4.73
C LYS A 42 10.68 -2.15 -4.42
N THR A 43 10.95 -1.30 -5.41
CA THR A 43 11.73 -0.08 -5.19
C THR A 43 11.10 0.82 -4.13
N LYS A 44 9.77 0.98 -4.11
CA LYS A 44 9.09 1.76 -3.05
C LYS A 44 9.25 1.16 -1.65
N ILE A 45 9.26 -0.18 -1.54
CA ILE A 45 9.51 -0.87 -0.27
C ILE A 45 10.95 -0.59 0.18
N GLU A 46 11.93 -0.71 -0.72
CA GLU A 46 13.33 -0.38 -0.42
C GLU A 46 13.50 1.09 0.01
N ASP A 47 12.90 2.02 -0.74
CA ASP A 47 12.89 3.46 -0.41
C ASP A 47 12.30 3.71 0.98
N PHE A 48 11.21 3.02 1.34
CA PHE A 48 10.60 3.13 2.66
C PHE A 48 11.60 2.81 3.77
N TYR A 49 12.33 1.68 3.69
CA TYR A 49 13.32 1.31 4.70
C TYR A 49 14.55 2.22 4.70
N GLN A 50 14.96 2.74 3.55
CA GLN A 50 16.02 3.75 3.46
C GLN A 50 15.60 5.06 4.16
N TYR A 51 14.37 5.51 3.97
CA TYR A 51 13.83 6.67 4.68
C TYR A 51 13.73 6.46 6.18
N LEU A 52 13.33 5.26 6.63
CA LEU A 52 13.36 4.93 8.06
C LEU A 52 14.77 5.00 8.63
N GLN A 53 15.76 4.49 7.90
CA GLN A 53 17.16 4.57 8.31
C GLN A 53 17.63 6.04 8.42
N LEU A 54 17.29 6.88 7.45
CA LEU A 54 17.58 8.32 7.48
C LEU A 54 16.93 9.03 8.68
N LEU A 55 15.72 8.65 9.08
CA LEU A 55 15.08 9.21 10.28
C LEU A 55 15.82 8.85 11.57
N SER A 56 16.37 7.63 11.65
CA SER A 56 17.14 7.16 12.80
C SER A 56 18.55 7.74 12.88
N ASP A 57 19.03 8.39 11.82
CA ASP A 57 20.36 8.97 11.78
C ASP A 57 20.40 10.29 12.58
N VAL A 58 21.33 10.36 13.53
CA VAL A 58 21.51 11.54 14.40
C VAL A 58 22.21 12.70 13.70
N SER A 59 22.86 12.46 12.57
CA SER A 59 23.54 13.47 11.75
C SER A 59 22.59 14.22 10.81
N VAL A 60 21.39 13.68 10.56
CA VAL A 60 20.37 14.28 9.68
C VAL A 60 19.67 15.43 10.41
N SER A 61 19.60 16.60 9.76
CA SER A 61 18.96 17.80 10.33
C SER A 61 17.46 17.61 10.54
N LYS A 62 16.87 18.40 11.44
CA LYS A 62 15.45 18.36 11.74
C LYS A 62 14.59 18.70 10.52
N GLU A 63 15.03 19.67 9.72
CA GLU A 63 14.36 20.08 8.49
C GLU A 63 14.32 18.92 7.49
N LEU A 64 15.44 18.22 7.31
CA LEU A 64 15.51 17.07 6.42
C LEU A 64 14.66 15.89 6.96
N LYS A 65 14.63 15.65 8.27
CA LYS A 65 13.75 14.64 8.87
C LYS A 65 12.26 14.92 8.61
N ASN A 66 11.85 16.19 8.59
CA ASN A 66 10.48 16.55 8.24
C ASN A 66 10.16 16.20 6.77
N GLU A 67 11.06 16.49 5.84
CA GLU A 67 10.89 16.12 4.43
C GLU A 67 10.87 14.59 4.24
N VAL A 68 11.77 13.87 4.93
CA VAL A 68 11.78 12.40 4.93
C VAL A 68 10.46 11.84 5.46
N ARG A 69 9.90 12.42 6.53
CA ARG A 69 8.57 12.03 7.05
C ARG A 69 7.48 12.21 6.00
N LEU A 70 7.47 13.34 5.29
CA LEU A 70 6.50 13.58 4.23
C LEU A 70 6.65 12.56 3.09
N ASN A 71 7.88 12.28 2.67
CA ASN A 71 8.19 11.29 1.64
C ASN A 71 7.69 9.90 2.03
N ILE A 72 7.90 9.46 3.27
CA ILE A 72 7.35 8.20 3.78
C ILE A 72 5.83 8.21 3.63
N LEU A 73 5.14 9.26 4.10
CA LEU A 73 3.68 9.33 4.02
C LEU A 73 3.16 9.32 2.57
N PHE A 74 3.92 9.86 1.61
CA PHE A 74 3.57 9.83 0.19
C PHE A 74 3.75 8.45 -0.48
N LEU A 75 4.49 7.53 0.14
CA LEU A 75 4.59 6.16 -0.36
C LEU A 75 3.30 5.37 -0.13
N PHE A 76 2.51 5.74 0.89
CA PHE A 76 1.32 4.98 1.29
C PHE A 76 0.03 5.54 0.70
N LYS A 77 -0.93 4.65 0.42
CA LYS A 77 -2.26 5.02 -0.07
C LYS A 77 -3.06 5.76 1.00
N ASN A 78 -2.90 5.34 2.26
CA ASN A 78 -3.53 5.93 3.43
C ASN A 78 -2.46 6.22 4.49
N LYS A 79 -2.54 7.39 5.13
CA LYS A 79 -1.65 7.81 6.21
C LYS A 79 -1.96 7.13 7.55
N GLU A 80 -3.17 6.59 7.70
CA GLU A 80 -3.66 5.89 8.90
C GLU A 80 -3.51 4.37 8.80
N VAL A 81 -2.54 3.92 8.01
CA VAL A 81 -2.26 2.50 7.79
C VAL A 81 -1.66 1.86 9.04
N LEU A 82 -2.03 0.61 9.30
CA LEU A 82 -1.45 -0.22 10.35
C LEU A 82 -0.19 -0.93 9.85
N MET A 83 0.84 -0.89 10.67
CA MET A 83 2.17 -1.41 10.42
C MET A 83 2.54 -2.39 11.52
N LYS A 84 3.16 -3.51 11.17
CA LYS A 84 3.86 -4.33 12.15
C LYS A 84 4.95 -3.54 12.86
N ASP A 85 5.12 -3.77 14.15
CA ASP A 85 6.17 -3.13 14.96
C ASP A 85 7.55 -3.68 14.58
N ILE A 86 8.14 -3.09 13.55
CA ILE A 86 9.47 -3.46 13.07
C ILE A 86 10.60 -2.90 13.95
N ALA A 87 10.32 -1.98 14.86
CA ALA A 87 11.34 -1.33 15.70
C ALA A 87 11.63 -2.12 16.99
N SER A 88 10.66 -2.90 17.47
CA SER A 88 10.79 -3.68 18.71
C SER A 88 10.94 -5.19 18.46
N ASN A 89 9.84 -5.91 18.30
CA ASN A 89 9.81 -7.37 18.26
C ASN A 89 8.77 -7.95 17.26
N GLY A 90 8.10 -7.11 16.47
CA GLY A 90 7.15 -7.53 15.44
C GLY A 90 5.85 -8.15 15.97
N LYS A 91 5.56 -8.12 17.28
CA LYS A 91 4.39 -8.80 17.86
C LYS A 91 3.10 -7.96 17.82
N ASN A 92 3.23 -6.65 17.71
CA ASN A 92 2.09 -5.72 17.72
C ASN A 92 1.97 -5.00 16.38
N SER A 93 0.76 -4.56 16.05
CA SER A 93 0.53 -3.60 14.97
C SER A 93 0.36 -2.21 15.57
N LEU A 94 0.89 -1.19 14.90
CA LEU A 94 0.75 0.21 15.27
C LEU A 94 0.52 1.09 14.02
N PRO A 95 -0.11 2.26 14.16
CA PRO A 95 -0.18 3.26 13.10
C PRO A 95 1.20 3.64 12.55
N LEU A 96 1.28 3.89 11.24
CA LEU A 96 2.50 4.37 10.56
C LEU A 96 3.10 5.62 11.23
N SER A 97 2.27 6.55 11.67
CA SER A 97 2.72 7.77 12.37
C SER A 97 3.46 7.46 13.67
N LEU A 98 2.98 6.47 14.44
CA LEU A 98 3.64 6.03 15.66
C LEU A 98 4.94 5.30 15.35
N LEU A 99 4.99 4.50 14.28
CA LEU A 99 6.21 3.82 13.85
C LEU A 99 7.29 4.83 13.48
N ILE A 100 6.95 5.82 12.64
CA ILE A 100 7.85 6.92 12.28
C ILE A 100 8.41 7.60 13.53
N SER A 101 7.54 7.92 14.50
CA SER A 101 7.96 8.54 15.76
C SER A 101 8.88 7.63 16.58
N GLN A 102 8.65 6.33 16.63
CA GLN A 102 9.52 5.39 17.34
C GLN A 102 10.91 5.32 16.69
N ILE A 103 10.96 5.25 15.36
CA ILE A 103 12.20 5.19 14.59
C ILE A 103 13.04 6.46 14.75
N GLU A 104 12.42 7.63 14.67
CA GLU A 104 13.10 8.92 14.84
C GLU A 104 13.74 9.07 16.23
N ASN A 105 13.14 8.45 17.25
CA ASN A 105 13.64 8.45 18.63
C ASN A 105 14.57 7.26 18.95
N THR A 106 14.83 6.38 17.98
CA THR A 106 15.71 5.23 18.15
C THR A 106 16.93 5.40 17.25
N PRO A 107 18.08 5.84 17.79
CA PRO A 107 19.24 6.18 16.97
C PRO A 107 19.87 4.96 16.31
N SER A 108 20.47 5.18 15.14
CA SER A 108 21.39 4.22 14.49
C SER A 108 20.76 2.88 14.09
N LEU A 109 19.47 2.86 13.78
CA LEU A 109 18.82 1.69 13.21
C LEU A 109 19.31 1.44 11.79
N LYS A 110 19.53 0.18 11.44
CA LYS A 110 19.79 -0.23 10.06
C LYS A 110 18.80 -1.29 9.63
N PHE A 111 18.37 -1.18 8.38
CA PHE A 111 17.42 -2.10 7.76
C PHE A 111 18.05 -2.72 6.53
N GLU A 112 17.99 -4.05 6.45
CA GLU A 112 18.33 -4.79 5.23
C GLU A 112 17.09 -5.54 4.76
N VAL A 113 16.60 -5.19 3.58
CA VAL A 113 15.46 -5.87 2.95
C VAL A 113 15.99 -7.08 2.20
N GLY A 114 15.38 -8.24 2.45
CA GLY A 114 15.68 -9.49 1.76
C GLY A 114 14.97 -9.59 0.40
N GLU A 115 14.86 -10.82 -0.09
CA GLU A 115 14.17 -11.09 -1.35
C GLU A 115 12.69 -10.72 -1.27
N ILE A 116 12.22 -9.98 -2.28
CA ILE A 116 10.84 -9.52 -2.36
C ILE A 116 10.07 -10.33 -3.40
N SER A 117 9.04 -11.04 -2.94
CA SER A 117 8.13 -11.81 -3.77
C SER A 117 6.73 -11.19 -3.77
N SER A 118 6.07 -11.14 -4.93
CA SER A 118 4.72 -10.60 -5.06
C SER A 118 3.74 -11.68 -5.49
N GLN A 119 2.68 -11.87 -4.72
CA GLN A 119 1.57 -12.74 -5.03
C GLN A 119 0.32 -11.90 -5.23
N GLN A 120 -0.35 -12.08 -6.37
CA GLN A 120 -1.54 -11.30 -6.63
C GLN A 120 -2.70 -11.76 -5.76
N ILE A 121 -3.26 -10.81 -5.02
CA ILE A 121 -4.45 -10.98 -4.20
C ILE A 121 -5.29 -9.71 -4.41
N GLU A 122 -6.51 -9.89 -4.91
CA GLU A 122 -7.51 -8.85 -5.20
C GLU A 122 -7.43 -8.13 -6.57
N PRO A 123 -8.48 -7.35 -6.93
CA PRO A 123 -8.56 -6.70 -8.24
C PRO A 123 -7.73 -5.42 -8.45
N ASP A 124 -7.39 -4.70 -7.39
CA ASP A 124 -6.64 -3.43 -7.43
C ASP A 124 -5.43 -3.43 -6.47
N SER A 125 -5.08 -4.59 -5.94
CA SER A 125 -3.92 -4.78 -5.07
C SER A 125 -3.24 -6.12 -5.28
N TRP A 126 -2.13 -6.32 -4.59
CA TRP A 126 -1.50 -7.62 -4.38
C TRP A 126 -0.80 -7.65 -3.02
N GLN A 127 -0.39 -8.84 -2.63
CA GLN A 127 0.43 -9.06 -1.44
C GLN A 127 1.89 -9.20 -1.84
N THR A 128 2.77 -8.54 -1.12
CA THR A 128 4.21 -8.59 -1.30
C THR A 128 4.84 -9.09 -0.01
N THR A 129 5.54 -10.21 -0.08
CA THR A 129 6.20 -10.85 1.07
C THR A 129 7.70 -10.67 0.97
N TYR A 130 8.34 -10.36 2.09
CA TYR A 130 9.79 -10.16 2.18
C TYR A 130 10.28 -10.32 3.62
N THR A 131 11.60 -10.39 3.78
CA THR A 131 12.24 -10.35 5.10
C THR A 131 12.89 -9.00 5.34
N VAL A 132 12.93 -8.58 6.60
CA VAL A 132 13.69 -7.39 7.02
C VAL A 132 14.57 -7.78 8.18
N LYS A 133 15.87 -7.56 8.01
CA LYS A 133 16.82 -7.63 9.11
C LYS A 133 16.96 -6.25 9.72
N VAL A 134 16.76 -6.17 11.03
CA VAL A 134 16.88 -4.94 11.80
C VAL A 134 18.12 -5.06 12.67
N LEU A 135 19.04 -4.10 12.52
CA LEU A 135 20.22 -3.99 13.36
C LEU A 135 20.05 -2.77 14.27
N ASN A 136 20.09 -3.00 15.57
CA ASN A 136 20.03 -1.97 16.60
C ASN A 136 21.14 -2.23 17.63
N ASP A 137 22.18 -1.39 17.62
CA ASP A 137 23.30 -1.45 18.57
C ASP A 137 23.85 -2.88 18.78
N GLY A 138 24.15 -3.57 17.67
CA GLY A 138 24.69 -4.94 17.67
C GLY A 138 23.66 -6.06 17.84
N LYS A 139 22.42 -5.77 18.26
CA LYS A 139 21.32 -6.74 18.25
C LYS A 139 20.76 -6.88 16.84
N LYS A 140 20.58 -8.11 16.39
CA LYS A 140 19.96 -8.44 15.10
C LYS A 140 18.62 -9.13 15.33
N SER A 141 17.59 -8.65 14.66
CA SER A 141 16.32 -9.37 14.53
C SER A 141 15.97 -9.52 13.05
N GLU A 142 15.21 -10.56 12.73
CA GLU A 142 14.71 -10.80 11.38
C GLU A 142 13.20 -10.97 11.45
N LEU A 143 12.50 -10.25 10.58
CA LEU A 143 11.05 -10.21 10.53
C LEU A 143 10.59 -10.67 9.14
N ASN A 144 9.69 -11.65 9.12
CA ASN A 144 8.93 -11.99 7.92
C ASN A 144 7.71 -11.08 7.86
N LEU A 145 7.60 -10.34 6.75
CA LEU A 145 6.58 -9.32 6.55
C LEU A 145 5.74 -9.64 5.33
N SER A 146 4.46 -9.34 5.44
CA SER A 146 3.49 -9.43 4.36
C SER A 146 2.87 -8.06 4.18
N GLN A 147 3.19 -7.37 3.10
CA GLN A 147 2.70 -6.03 2.83
C GLN A 147 1.71 -5.99 1.67
N ARG A 148 0.58 -5.31 1.88
CA ARG A 148 -0.34 -5.01 0.79
C ARG A 148 0.21 -3.87 -0.07
N VAL A 149 0.10 -4.02 -1.39
CA VAL A 149 0.44 -2.98 -2.37
C VAL A 149 -0.77 -2.70 -3.24
N TYR A 150 -1.13 -1.44 -3.37
CA TYR A 150 -2.24 -0.97 -4.20
C TYR A 150 -1.74 -0.46 -5.55
N LEU A 151 -2.52 -0.73 -6.59
CA LEU A 151 -2.37 -0.12 -7.90
C LEU A 151 -3.61 0.70 -8.22
N THR A 152 -3.47 2.02 -8.19
CA THR A 152 -4.59 2.94 -8.37
C THR A 152 -4.37 3.83 -9.58
N LYS A 153 -5.47 4.28 -10.17
CA LYS A 153 -5.46 5.36 -11.14
C LYS A 153 -5.46 6.69 -10.40
N ASP A 154 -4.58 7.57 -10.81
CA ASP A 154 -4.55 8.94 -10.34
C ASP A 154 -4.58 9.91 -11.53
N SER A 155 -5.27 11.03 -11.36
CA SER A 155 -5.48 12.02 -12.41
C SER A 155 -4.40 13.08 -12.31
N LYS A 156 -3.44 13.06 -13.23
CA LYS A 156 -2.34 14.04 -13.25
C LYS A 156 -2.56 15.08 -14.33
N THR A 157 -2.46 16.35 -13.93
CA THR A 157 -2.59 17.49 -14.84
C THR A 157 -1.23 17.89 -15.39
N PHE A 158 -1.12 17.96 -16.72
CA PHE A 158 0.07 18.39 -17.45
C PHE A 158 -0.32 19.53 -18.40
N GLY A 159 0.13 20.75 -18.09
CA GLY A 159 -0.07 21.90 -18.96
C GLY A 159 -1.54 22.16 -19.37
N GLY A 160 -2.48 21.96 -18.45
CA GLY A 160 -3.92 22.14 -18.68
C GLY A 160 -4.69 20.90 -19.14
N ASN A 161 -4.01 19.80 -19.46
CA ASN A 161 -4.65 18.52 -19.82
C ASN A 161 -4.53 17.51 -18.67
N SER A 162 -5.61 16.82 -18.31
CA SER A 162 -5.54 15.73 -17.32
C SER A 162 -5.38 14.37 -17.99
N LYS A 163 -4.51 13.52 -17.45
CA LYS A 163 -4.34 12.12 -17.85
C LYS A 163 -4.45 11.21 -16.64
N GLU A 164 -5.14 10.08 -16.81
CA GLU A 164 -5.12 9.00 -15.83
C GLU A 164 -3.80 8.24 -15.94
N VAL A 165 -3.06 8.19 -14.83
CA VAL A 165 -1.81 7.46 -14.70
C VAL A 165 -1.96 6.42 -13.60
N TRP A 166 -1.59 5.19 -13.90
CA TRP A 166 -1.53 4.13 -12.90
C TRP A 166 -0.27 4.29 -12.06
N GLN A 167 -0.42 4.18 -10.74
CA GLN A 167 0.71 4.23 -9.83
C GLN A 167 0.51 3.29 -8.64
N THR A 168 1.64 2.88 -8.07
CA THR A 168 1.68 1.98 -6.92
C THR A 168 1.77 2.75 -5.61
N PHE A 169 1.07 2.24 -4.61
CA PHE A 169 1.10 2.74 -3.24
C PHE A 169 1.26 1.59 -2.26
N LEU A 170 2.01 1.84 -1.20
CA LEU A 170 2.16 0.93 -0.08
C LEU A 170 0.89 0.93 0.79
N GLY A 171 0.63 -0.22 1.41
CA GLY A 171 -0.46 -0.48 2.34
C GLY A 171 0.02 -1.13 3.62
N GLU A 172 -0.90 -1.84 4.28
CA GLU A 172 -0.70 -2.46 5.58
C GLU A 172 0.42 -3.49 5.57
N ILE A 173 1.12 -3.62 6.70
CA ILE A 173 2.13 -4.66 6.93
C ILE A 173 1.67 -5.59 8.06
N GLU A 174 1.61 -6.88 7.75
CA GLU A 174 1.31 -7.99 8.65
C GLU A 174 2.52 -8.89 8.94
#